data_AF-A0A563VRJ5-F1
#
_entry.id   AF-A0A563VRJ5-F1
#
_cell.length_a   1.000
_cell.length_b   1.000
_cell.length_c   1.000
_cell.angle_alpha   90.00
_cell.angle_beta   90.00
_cell.angle_gamma   90.00
#
_symmetry.space_group_name_H-M   'P 1'
#
loop_
_entity.id
_entity.type
_entity.pdbx_description
1 polymer ?
#
loop_
_entity_poly.entity_id
_entity_poly.type
_entity_poly.pdbx_seq_one_letter_code
_entity_poly.pdbx_strand_id
1 'polypeptide(L)' 'MPPCFEKWCAKFDDLWQNQGQKKGFRYYLAGLLGESKRKNIAQMTDNIIGSS' A
#
# COMPACT_ATOMS: atom_id res chain seq x y z
N MET A 1 -5.86 -0.01 -9.65
CA MET A 1 -5.26 -0.82 -8.57
C MET A 1 -5.52 -2.29 -8.85
N PRO A 2 -4.71 -3.21 -8.30
CA PRO A 2 -4.94 -4.65 -8.47
C PRO A 2 -6.35 -5.07 -8.01
N PRO A 3 -7.04 -5.99 -8.71
CA PRO A 3 -8.40 -6.40 -8.35
C PRO A 3 -8.52 -6.93 -6.91
N CYS A 4 -7.48 -7.59 -6.40
CA CYS A 4 -7.44 -8.08 -5.02
C CYS A 4 -7.38 -6.94 -3.99
N PHE A 5 -6.66 -5.85 -4.32
CA PHE A 5 -6.57 -4.67 -3.47
C PHE A 5 -7.92 -3.94 -3.39
N GLU A 6 -8.58 -3.76 -4.53
CA GLU A 6 -9.90 -3.13 -4.57
C GLU A 6 -10.95 -3.92 -3.78
N LYS A 7 -10.96 -5.26 -3.90
CA LYS A 7 -11.86 -6.13 -3.12
C LYS A 7 -11.62 -6.01 -1.61
N TRP A 8 -10.37 -5.82 -1.18
CA TRP A 8 -10.07 -5.61 0.23
C TRP A 8 -10.50 -4.23 0.69
N CYS A 9 -10.22 -3.18 -0.08
CA CYS A 9 -10.62 -1.80 0.21
C CYS A 9 -12.15 -1.64 0.28
N ALA A 10 -12.91 -2.42 -0.51
CA ALA A 10 -14.37 -2.41 -0.50
C ALA A 10 -14.97 -2.74 0.88
N LYS A 11 -14.26 -3.47 1.75
CA LYS A 11 -14.71 -3.77 3.12
C LYS A 11 -14.85 -2.51 3.99
N PHE A 12 -14.19 -1.42 3.61
CA PHE A 12 -14.19 -0.14 4.32
C PHE A 12 -15.11 0.87 3.67
N ASP A 13 -15.79 0.54 2.56
CA ASP A 13 -16.58 1.50 1.80
C ASP A 13 -17.78 2.07 2.59
N ASP A 14 -18.27 1.36 3.59
CA ASP A 14 -19.36 1.80 4.47
C ASP A 14 -18.90 2.84 5.52
N LEU A 15 -17.59 2.89 5.82
CA LEU A 15 -17.01 3.87 6.75
C LEU A 15 -16.90 5.28 6.15
N TRP A 16 -17.09 5.41 4.83
CA TRP A 16 -16.86 6.65 4.10
C TRP A 16 -18.18 7.22 3.57
N GLN A 17 -18.44 8.49 3.89
CA GLN A 17 -19.67 9.18 3.54
C GLN A 17 -19.72 9.61 2.06
N ASN A 18 -18.56 9.83 1.43
CA ASN A 18 -18.50 10.28 0.04
C ASN A 18 -17.44 9.56 -0.80
N GLN A 19 -17.61 9.62 -2.12
CA GLN A 19 -16.70 8.99 -3.09
C GLN A 19 -15.26 9.54 -3.03
N GLY A 20 -15.09 10.81 -2.63
CA GLY A 20 -13.78 11.42 -2.45
C GLY A 20 -12.97 10.75 -1.34
N GLN A 21 -13.59 10.47 -0.20
CA GLN A 21 -12.97 9.76 0.93
C GLN A 21 -12.57 8.33 0.54
N LYS A 22 -13.45 7.61 -0.16
CA LYS A 22 -13.19 6.25 -0.68
C LYS A 22 -11.96 6.22 -1.59
N LYS A 23 -11.84 7.22 -2.48
CA LYS A 23 -10.71 7.39 -3.40
C LYS A 23 -9.42 7.80 -2.67
N GLY A 24 -9.53 8.73 -1.72
CA GLY A 24 -8.40 9.18 -0.89
C GLY A 24 -7.81 8.04 -0.06
N PHE A 25 -8.65 7.26 0.61
CA PHE A 25 -8.24 6.08 1.39
C PHE A 25 -7.47 5.07 0.54
N ARG A 26 -8.02 4.72 -0.63
CA ARG A 26 -7.38 3.78 -1.57
C ARG A 26 -5.99 4.27 -2.00
N TYR A 27 -5.84 5.55 -2.34
CA TYR A 27 -4.54 6.11 -2.73
C TYR A 27 -3.54 6.16 -1.59
N TYR A 28 -3.98 6.59 -0.41
CA TYR A 28 -3.13 6.63 0.78
C TYR A 28 -2.56 5.24 1.09
N LEU A 29 -3.43 4.23 1.13
CA LEU A 29 -3.03 2.86 1.43
C LEU A 29 -2.14 2.25 0.33
N ALA A 30 -2.45 2.51 -0.95
CA ALA A 30 -1.59 2.07 -2.05
C ALA A 30 -0.20 2.72 -1.99
N GLY A 31 -0.12 4.00 -1.58
CA GLY A 31 1.12 4.70 -1.28
C GLY A 31 1.93 3.97 -0.22
N LEU A 32 1.32 3.74 0.96
CA LEU A 32 1.95 3.02 2.07
C LEU A 32 2.49 1.63 1.68
N LEU A 33 1.71 0.84 0.95
CA LEU A 33 2.15 -0.48 0.49
C LEU A 33 3.33 -0.39 -0.48
N GLY A 34 3.31 0.60 -1.39
CA GLY A 34 4.41 0.87 -2.30
C GLY A 34 5.68 1.29 -1.57
N GLU A 35 5.57 2.14 -0.54
CA GLU A 35 6.69 2.54 0.30
C GLU A 35 7.28 1.36 1.09
N SER A 36 6.42 0.54 1.70
CA SER A 36 6.84 -0.64 2.46
C SER A 36 7.59 -1.65 1.58
N LYS A 37 7.11 -1.90 0.35
CA LYS A 37 7.81 -2.77 -0.60
C LYS A 37 9.19 -2.21 -0.97
N ARG A 38 9.30 -0.90 -1.23
CA ARG A 38 10.58 -0.26 -1.53
C ARG A 38 11.56 -0.37 -0.37
N LYS A 39 11.11 -0.10 0.87
CA LYS A 39 11.94 -0.21 2.08
C LYS A 39 12.41 -1.66 2.31
N ASN A 40 11.53 -2.63 2.13
CA ASN A 40 11.87 -4.05 2.29
C ASN A 40 12.97 -4.49 1.29
N ILE A 41 12.85 -4.12 0.02
CA ILE A 41 13.87 -4.42 -1.00
C ILE A 41 15.20 -3.71 -0.68
N ALA A 42 15.15 -2.44 -0.29
CA ALA A 42 16.34 -1.69 0.10
C ALA A 42 17.11 -2.36 1.26
N GLN A 43 16.39 -2.82 2.29
CA GLN A 43 17.00 -3.56 3.41
C GLN A 43 17.60 -4.91 2.98
N MET A 44 16.92 -5.66 2.09
CA MET A 44 17.49 -6.91 1.57
C MET A 44 18.78 -6.65 0.80
N THR A 45 18.82 -5.60 -0.04
CA THR A 45 20.03 -5.20 -0.77
C THR A 45 21.16 -4.77 0.17
N ASP A 46 20.86 -3.95 1.17
CA ASP A 46 21.83 -3.49 2.18
C ASP A 46 22.43 -4.67 2.96
N ASN A 47 21.59 -5.60 3.42
CA ASN A 47 22.05 -6.82 4.10
C ASN A 47 22.96 -7.69 3.22
N ILE A 48 22.70 -7.77 1.91
CA ILE A 48 23.52 -8.56 0.98
C ILE A 48 24.88 -7.89 0.74
N ILE A 49 24.91 -6.57 0.54
CA ILE A 49 26.12 -5.83 0.21
C ILE A 49 26.99 -5.60 1.46
N GLY A 50 26.38 -5.33 2.62
CA GLY A 50 27.06 -5.10 3.90
C GLY A 50 27.62 -6.36 4.58
N SER A 51 27.38 -7.55 4.02
CA SER A 51 27.92 -8.83 4.51
C SER A 51 29.27 -9.22 3.85
N SER A 52 30.00 -8.28 3.27
CA SER A 52 31.33 -8.49 2.65
C SER A 52 32.47 -7.99 3.52
#